data_AF-A0A4Q4CGE5-F1
#
_entry.id   AF-A0A4Q4CGE5-F1
#
_cell.length_a   1.000
_cell.length_b   1.000
_cell.length_c   1.000
_cell.angle_alpha   90.00
_cell.angle_beta   90.00
_cell.angle_gamma   90.00
#
_symmetry.space_group_name_H-M   'P 1'
#
loop_
_entity.id
_entity.type
_entity.pdbx_description
1 polymer ?
#
loop_
_entity_poly.entity_id
_entity_poly.type
_entity_poly.pdbx_seq_one_letter_code
_entity_poly.pdbx_strand_id
1 'polypeptide(L)'
;MSVTSALAGALSGLAANSRQAEILSSNVANATTPGYARRQVSLGSAALAGFGQGVQVLGITRDVDKQLLGERRVAQAAGGDRDVRAEFLKRLEQTLGTADSEGSLAARLAAFDQALVEAAGRPESQSRLSNIATSAKSLMVGLAAATQDIQAARATADRRIGEEVGKLNSTLSRLQEVNVNLRSFSGAGRDISALLDERQQLVDQISSIVPVREIPRDLNQIALFTTGGAPLLEGSAAVVDFTTTHTITPEMTQALGGLSGITINGRPYDTAGSASPILGGSLGALFALRDDLAVGAQGKLDAVARDLVERFSATGIDPTLTPGAPGLFTDDGAAFDPLNEIGLAGRLTLNAAADPAQGGALFRLRDGLGSAA
;
A
#
# COMPACT_ATOMS: atom_id res chain seq x y z
N MET A 1 -31.17 62.60 13.00
CA MET A 1 -31.44 61.34 12.29
C MET A 1 -32.84 61.41 11.71
N SER A 2 -33.02 61.17 10.41
CA SER A 2 -34.37 61.09 9.83
C SER A 2 -35.00 59.74 10.19
N VAL A 3 -36.33 59.67 10.29
CA VAL A 3 -37.06 58.40 10.51
C VAL A 3 -36.64 57.34 9.48
N THR A 4 -36.39 57.76 8.23
CA THR A 4 -35.89 56.90 7.15
C THR A 4 -34.52 56.29 7.45
N SER A 5 -33.59 57.06 8.02
CA SER A 5 -32.26 56.53 8.42
C SER A 5 -32.34 55.56 9.58
N ALA A 6 -33.25 55.79 10.54
CA ALA A 6 -33.48 54.86 11.65
C ALA A 6 -34.12 53.55 11.16
N LEU A 7 -35.08 53.63 10.23
CA LEU A 7 -35.74 52.46 9.64
C LEU A 7 -34.75 51.61 8.80
N ALA A 8 -33.90 52.26 8.00
CA ALA A 8 -32.85 51.59 7.22
C ALA A 8 -31.81 50.89 8.14
N GLY A 9 -31.42 51.54 9.24
CA GLY A 9 -30.57 50.93 10.26
C GLY A 9 -31.22 49.72 10.93
N ALA A 10 -32.51 49.80 11.28
CA ALA A 10 -33.24 48.69 11.88
C ALA A 10 -33.41 47.50 10.92
N LEU A 11 -33.77 47.74 9.66
CA LEU A 11 -33.92 46.70 8.63
C LEU A 11 -32.59 46.00 8.33
N SER A 12 -31.50 46.76 8.19
CA SER A 12 -30.17 46.21 7.96
C SER A 12 -29.66 45.42 9.16
N GLY A 13 -29.92 45.89 10.40
CA GLY A 13 -29.64 45.14 11.63
C GLY A 13 -30.42 43.83 11.73
N LEU A 14 -31.72 43.83 11.39
CA LEU A 14 -32.54 42.62 11.37
C LEU A 14 -32.02 41.61 10.33
N ALA A 15 -31.68 42.06 9.13
CA ALA A 15 -31.11 41.20 8.08
C ALA A 15 -29.78 40.58 8.52
N ALA A 16 -28.89 41.37 9.15
CA ALA A 16 -27.63 40.88 9.70
C ALA A 16 -27.85 39.83 10.80
N ASN A 17 -28.76 40.07 11.74
CA ASN A 17 -29.11 39.13 12.81
C ASN A 17 -29.73 37.83 12.25
N SER A 18 -30.62 37.94 11.26
CA SER A 18 -31.20 36.77 10.58
C SER A 18 -30.11 35.91 9.93
N ARG A 19 -29.13 36.55 9.27
CA ARG A 19 -28.00 35.83 8.66
C ARG A 19 -27.09 35.19 9.71
N GLN A 20 -26.85 35.86 10.83
CA GLN A 20 -26.09 35.28 11.95
C GLN A 20 -26.80 34.06 12.55
N ALA A 21 -28.12 34.13 12.74
CA ALA A 21 -28.91 33.01 13.25
C ALA A 21 -28.89 31.81 12.29
N GLU A 22 -28.97 32.05 10.98
CA GLU A 22 -28.84 31.02 9.95
C GLU A 22 -27.46 30.33 10.01
N ILE A 23 -26.38 31.09 10.12
CA ILE A 23 -25.01 30.55 10.21
C ILE A 23 -24.79 29.80 11.52
N LEU A 24 -25.33 30.31 12.64
CA LEU A 24 -25.29 29.60 13.91
C LEU A 24 -26.01 28.26 13.83
N SER A 25 -27.21 28.23 13.26
CA SER A 25 -27.99 27.01 13.03
C SER A 25 -27.23 26.02 12.13
N SER A 26 -26.64 26.52 11.03
CA SER A 26 -25.79 25.71 10.13
C SER A 26 -24.58 25.11 10.85
N ASN A 27 -23.90 25.90 11.68
CA ASN A 27 -22.74 25.43 12.46
C ASN A 27 -23.15 24.32 13.43
N VAL A 28 -24.27 24.49 14.14
CA VAL A 28 -24.78 23.47 15.07
C VAL A 28 -25.18 22.20 14.32
N ALA A 29 -25.92 22.34 13.22
CA ALA A 29 -26.39 21.19 12.43
C ALA A 29 -25.24 20.41 11.78
N ASN A 30 -24.13 21.07 11.45
CA ASN A 30 -22.98 20.44 10.78
C ASN A 30 -21.75 20.26 11.70
N ALA A 31 -21.91 20.43 13.01
CA ALA A 31 -20.81 20.36 13.97
C ALA A 31 -20.05 19.02 13.91
N THR A 32 -20.73 17.94 13.52
CA THR A 32 -20.17 16.59 13.38
C THR A 32 -19.94 16.17 11.93
N THR A 33 -20.18 17.05 10.96
CA THR A 33 -19.97 16.75 9.54
C THR A 33 -18.47 16.83 9.21
N PRO A 34 -17.82 15.75 8.73
CA PRO A 34 -16.40 15.78 8.40
C PRO A 34 -16.07 16.89 7.39
N GLY A 35 -14.98 17.61 7.60
CA GLY A 35 -14.54 18.70 6.71
C GLY A 35 -15.32 20.01 6.84
N TYR A 36 -16.38 20.08 7.65
CA TYR A 36 -17.07 21.32 7.94
C TYR A 36 -16.21 22.22 8.83
N ALA A 37 -16.02 23.48 8.42
CA ALA A 37 -15.38 24.49 9.23
C ALA A 37 -16.41 25.44 9.83
N ARG A 38 -16.21 25.84 11.09
CA ARG A 38 -17.05 26.84 11.75
C ARG A 38 -17.06 28.13 10.92
N ARG A 39 -18.26 28.64 10.67
CA ARG A 39 -18.47 29.85 9.88
C ARG A 39 -18.79 31.05 10.78
N GLN A 40 -18.28 32.22 10.42
CA GLN A 40 -18.58 33.49 11.07
C GLN A 40 -19.06 34.52 10.04
N VAL A 41 -20.10 35.26 10.39
CA VAL A 41 -20.58 36.39 9.59
C VAL A 41 -19.70 37.60 9.90
N SER A 42 -19.02 38.12 8.88
CA SER A 42 -18.29 39.39 8.98
C SER A 42 -19.27 40.53 8.74
N LEU A 43 -19.37 41.44 9.70
CA LEU A 43 -20.21 42.64 9.61
C LEU A 43 -19.33 43.87 9.46
N GLY A 44 -19.78 44.81 8.64
CA GLY A 44 -19.18 46.12 8.47
C GLY A 44 -20.19 47.22 8.75
N SER A 45 -19.71 48.41 9.12
CA SER A 45 -20.56 49.59 9.17
C SER A 45 -20.96 49.96 7.75
N ALA A 46 -22.26 50.07 7.48
CA ALA A 46 -22.74 50.71 6.27
C ALA A 46 -22.65 52.23 6.49
N ALA A 47 -21.95 52.95 5.61
CA ALA A 47 -21.83 54.40 5.70
C ALA A 47 -22.20 55.04 4.35
N LEU A 48 -23.03 56.09 4.40
CA LEU A 48 -23.39 56.89 3.24
C LEU A 48 -22.87 58.31 3.47
N ALA A 49 -21.99 58.80 2.60
CA ALA A 49 -21.39 60.14 2.70
C ALA A 49 -20.75 60.46 4.08
N GLY A 50 -20.13 59.47 4.74
CA GLY A 50 -19.45 59.65 6.03
C GLY A 50 -20.35 59.52 7.27
N PHE A 51 -21.67 59.32 7.09
CA PHE A 51 -22.60 59.06 8.19
C PHE A 51 -22.99 57.58 8.24
N GLY A 52 -22.91 56.97 9.42
CA GLY A 52 -23.31 55.58 9.65
C GLY A 52 -24.80 55.38 9.39
N GLN A 53 -25.15 54.41 8.55
CA GLN A 53 -26.52 54.11 8.10
C GLN A 53 -26.96 52.66 8.38
N GLY A 54 -26.30 52.00 9.34
CA GLY A 54 -26.62 50.63 9.75
C GLY A 54 -25.44 49.69 9.57
N VAL A 55 -25.75 48.41 9.37
CA VAL A 55 -24.74 47.34 9.22
C VAL A 55 -24.91 46.64 7.88
N GLN A 56 -23.81 46.17 7.33
CA GLN A 56 -23.82 45.33 6.14
C GLN A 56 -23.07 44.04 6.39
N VAL A 57 -23.53 42.96 5.79
CA VAL A 57 -22.79 41.69 5.78
C VAL A 57 -21.68 41.80 4.74
N LEU A 58 -20.43 41.76 5.19
CA LEU A 58 -19.25 41.79 4.32
C LEU A 58 -18.99 40.42 3.69
N GLY A 59 -19.41 39.35 4.37
CA GLY A 59 -19.27 37.98 3.88
C GLY A 59 -19.30 36.96 5.02
N ILE A 60 -19.03 35.71 4.66
CA ILE A 60 -18.89 34.60 5.61
C ILE A 60 -17.46 34.10 5.52
N THR A 61 -16.80 34.00 6.68
CA THR A 61 -15.45 33.46 6.80
C THR A 61 -15.50 32.09 7.48
N ARG A 62 -14.60 31.20 7.06
CA ARG A 62 -14.37 29.89 7.69
C ARG A 62 -13.23 30.02 8.68
N ASP A 63 -13.42 29.51 9.88
CA ASP A 63 -12.38 29.41 10.92
C ASP A 63 -11.59 28.12 10.70
N VAL A 64 -10.42 28.24 10.09
CA VAL A 64 -9.57 27.12 9.67
C VAL A 64 -8.11 27.49 9.81
N ASP A 65 -7.35 26.65 10.52
CA ASP A 65 -5.90 26.67 10.49
C ASP A 65 -5.40 25.81 9.32
N LYS A 66 -4.94 26.47 8.26
CA LYS A 66 -4.44 25.80 7.04
C LYS A 66 -3.13 25.05 7.27
N GLN A 67 -2.29 25.52 8.19
CA GLN A 67 -1.02 24.87 8.49
C GLN A 67 -1.29 23.57 9.24
N LEU A 68 -2.12 23.62 10.28
CA LEU A 68 -2.52 22.43 11.03
C LEU A 68 -3.21 21.38 10.15
N LEU A 69 -4.07 21.82 9.21
CA LEU A 69 -4.66 20.90 8.23
C LEU A 69 -3.61 20.23 7.34
N GLY A 70 -2.62 20.99 6.87
CA GLY A 70 -1.52 20.46 6.08
C GLY A 70 -0.71 19.42 6.85
N GLU A 71 -0.32 19.73 8.09
CA GLU A 71 0.43 18.82 8.97
C GLU A 71 -0.37 17.55 9.28
N ARG A 72 -1.67 17.68 9.58
CA ARG A 72 -2.58 16.55 9.79
C ARG A 72 -2.63 15.61 8.57
N ARG A 73 -2.74 16.15 7.36
CA ARG A 73 -2.77 15.36 6.12
C ARG A 73 -1.49 14.55 5.92
N VAL A 74 -0.33 15.17 6.14
CA VAL A 74 0.97 14.49 6.06
C VAL A 74 1.05 13.37 7.10
N ALA A 75 0.64 13.64 8.34
CA ALA A 75 0.63 12.64 9.40
C ALA A 75 -0.33 11.48 9.09
N GLN A 76 -1.53 11.76 8.58
CA GLN A 76 -2.52 10.76 8.18
C GLN A 76 -2.01 9.89 7.03
N ALA A 77 -1.39 10.48 6.01
CA ALA A 77 -0.79 9.74 4.91
C ALA A 77 0.34 8.81 5.40
N ALA A 78 1.16 9.28 6.34
CA ALA A 78 2.20 8.47 6.96
C ALA A 78 1.64 7.37 7.89
N GLY A 79 0.46 7.58 8.49
CA GLY A 79 -0.27 6.54 9.22
C GLY A 79 -0.76 5.44 8.30
N GLY A 80 -1.45 5.82 7.21
CA GLY A 80 -1.94 4.88 6.20
C GLY A 80 -0.84 4.04 5.55
N ASP A 81 0.35 4.64 5.30
CA ASP A 81 1.51 3.87 4.81
C ASP A 81 1.92 2.77 5.79
N ARG A 82 2.02 3.11 7.09
CA ARG A 82 2.40 2.14 8.13
C ARG A 82 1.36 1.06 8.33
N ASP A 83 0.07 1.40 8.22
CA ASP A 83 -1.02 0.43 8.35
C ASP A 83 -0.95 -0.64 7.25
N VAL A 84 -0.72 -0.24 6.00
CA VAL A 84 -0.55 -1.18 4.87
C VAL A 84 0.66 -2.09 5.07
N ARG A 85 1.79 -1.53 5.52
CA ARG A 85 3.00 -2.32 5.80
C ARG A 85 2.79 -3.29 6.96
N ALA A 86 2.14 -2.84 8.03
CA ALA A 86 1.83 -3.67 9.20
C ALA A 86 0.87 -4.81 8.84
N GLU A 87 -0.15 -4.55 8.01
CA GLU A 87 -1.07 -5.56 7.49
C GLU A 87 -0.30 -6.67 6.75
N PHE A 88 0.62 -6.30 5.87
CA PHE A 88 1.46 -7.26 5.16
C PHE A 88 2.37 -8.08 6.09
N LEU A 89 3.08 -7.42 7.00
CA LEU A 89 3.99 -8.10 7.94
C LEU A 89 3.22 -9.07 8.85
N LYS A 90 2.03 -8.68 9.30
CA LYS A 90 1.15 -9.55 10.08
C LYS A 90 0.69 -10.77 9.28
N ARG A 91 0.34 -10.59 8.01
CA ARG A 91 0.01 -11.71 7.12
C ARG A 91 1.20 -12.66 6.98
N LEU A 92 2.39 -12.13 6.73
CA LEU A 92 3.60 -12.93 6.61
C LEU A 92 3.91 -13.71 7.91
N GLU A 93 3.78 -13.07 9.06
CA GLU A 93 3.92 -13.73 10.37
C GLU A 93 2.94 -14.91 10.54
N GLN A 94 1.67 -14.72 10.13
CA GLN A 94 0.66 -15.78 10.19
C GLN A 94 1.00 -16.95 9.27
N THR A 95 1.49 -16.67 8.06
CA THR A 95 1.86 -17.70 7.08
C THR A 95 3.09 -18.50 7.52
N LEU A 96 4.11 -17.82 8.06
CA LEU A 96 5.34 -18.47 8.52
C LEU A 96 5.16 -19.19 9.87
N GLY A 97 4.26 -18.67 10.70
CA GLY A 97 4.10 -19.04 12.10
C GLY A 97 5.22 -18.48 12.99
N THR A 98 4.97 -18.45 14.30
CA THR A 98 6.01 -18.19 15.29
C THR A 98 6.81 -19.46 15.59
N ALA A 99 7.99 -19.32 16.20
CA ALA A 99 8.84 -20.47 16.54
C ALA A 99 8.12 -21.51 17.43
N ASP A 100 7.19 -21.05 18.27
CA ASP A 100 6.42 -21.89 19.19
C ASP A 100 5.11 -22.42 18.56
N SER A 101 4.75 -21.98 17.36
CA SER A 101 3.52 -22.40 16.70
C SER A 101 3.66 -23.79 16.09
N GLU A 102 2.71 -24.66 16.39
CA GLU A 102 2.57 -25.95 15.71
C GLU A 102 2.36 -25.71 14.20
N GLY A 103 3.08 -26.48 13.37
CA GLY A 103 3.02 -26.35 11.92
C GLY A 103 3.75 -25.14 11.32
N SER A 104 4.43 -24.32 12.12
CA SER A 104 5.29 -23.23 11.62
C SER A 104 6.44 -23.75 10.75
N LEU A 105 7.03 -22.88 9.95
CA LEU A 105 8.18 -23.25 9.13
C LEU A 105 9.37 -23.73 9.99
N ALA A 106 9.59 -23.09 11.14
CA ALA A 106 10.60 -23.50 12.10
C ALA A 106 10.31 -24.88 12.70
N ALA A 107 9.06 -25.16 13.08
CA ALA A 107 8.66 -26.47 13.59
C ALA A 107 8.81 -27.58 12.53
N ARG A 108 8.49 -27.29 11.26
CA ARG A 108 8.68 -28.23 10.14
C ARG A 108 10.16 -28.53 9.90
N LEU A 109 11.02 -27.53 9.98
CA LEU A 109 12.47 -27.71 9.88
C LEU A 109 13.01 -28.56 11.04
N ALA A 110 12.59 -28.27 12.28
CA ALA A 110 12.97 -29.04 13.46
C ALA A 110 12.49 -30.50 13.37
N ALA A 111 11.27 -30.74 12.87
CA ALA A 111 10.75 -32.09 12.66
C ALA A 111 11.56 -32.87 11.60
N PHE A 112 11.99 -32.20 10.54
CA PHE A 112 12.87 -32.80 9.53
C PHE A 112 14.25 -33.14 10.10
N ASP A 113 14.87 -32.23 10.85
CA ASP A 113 16.14 -32.48 11.54
C ASP A 113 16.05 -33.65 12.52
N GLN A 114 15.01 -33.67 13.35
CA GLN A 114 14.75 -34.78 14.28
C GLN A 114 14.57 -36.12 13.54
N ALA A 115 13.89 -36.14 12.39
CA ALA A 115 13.72 -37.34 11.58
C ALA A 115 15.07 -37.88 11.06
N LEU A 116 16.01 -37.00 10.71
CA LEU A 116 17.37 -37.38 10.30
C LEU A 116 18.16 -37.99 11.46
N VAL A 117 18.16 -37.33 12.63
CA VAL A 117 18.84 -37.82 13.85
C VAL A 117 18.32 -39.19 14.26
N GLU A 118 17.00 -39.35 14.22
CA GLU A 118 16.33 -40.60 14.55
C GLU A 118 16.69 -41.74 13.60
N ALA A 119 16.70 -41.48 12.29
CA ALA A 119 17.10 -42.46 11.30
C ALA A 119 18.58 -42.83 11.40
N ALA A 120 19.46 -41.88 11.73
CA ALA A 120 20.87 -42.14 11.95
C ALA A 120 21.12 -43.13 13.12
N GLY A 121 20.25 -43.13 14.14
CA GLY A 121 20.32 -44.07 15.26
C GLY A 121 19.88 -45.51 14.93
N ARG A 122 19.05 -45.69 13.89
CA ARG A 122 18.57 -47.01 13.39
C ARG A 122 18.32 -46.95 11.87
N PRO A 123 19.37 -46.96 11.05
CA PRO A 123 19.29 -46.73 9.61
C PRO A 123 18.55 -47.84 8.85
N GLU A 124 18.45 -49.04 9.42
CA GLU A 124 17.71 -50.17 8.86
C GLU A 124 16.18 -50.04 8.99
N SER A 125 15.70 -49.08 9.79
CA SER A 125 14.28 -48.91 10.06
C SER A 125 13.57 -48.18 8.92
N GLN A 126 12.80 -48.93 8.12
CA GLN A 126 12.00 -48.36 7.03
C GLN A 126 11.04 -47.26 7.50
N SER A 127 10.47 -47.39 8.71
CA SER A 127 9.59 -46.37 9.28
C SER A 127 10.33 -45.05 9.52
N ARG A 128 11.60 -45.10 9.97
CA ARG A 128 12.40 -43.89 10.22
C ARG A 128 12.81 -43.23 8.90
N LEU A 129 13.22 -44.02 7.91
CA LEU A 129 13.50 -43.51 6.55
C LEU A 129 12.25 -42.87 5.91
N SER A 130 11.08 -43.48 6.09
CA SER A 130 9.81 -42.90 5.64
C SER A 130 9.50 -41.56 6.33
N ASN A 131 9.85 -41.41 7.60
CA ASN A 131 9.63 -40.16 8.34
C ASN A 131 10.51 -39.02 7.83
N ILE A 132 11.72 -39.30 7.34
CA ILE A 132 12.56 -38.29 6.66
C ILE A 132 11.81 -37.75 5.44
N ALA A 133 11.35 -38.64 4.54
CA ALA A 133 10.67 -38.23 3.31
C ALA A 133 9.38 -37.45 3.61
N THR A 134 8.58 -37.89 4.58
CA THR A 134 7.35 -37.19 4.99
C THR A 134 7.65 -35.81 5.59
N SER A 135 8.66 -35.70 6.45
CA SER A 135 9.02 -34.43 7.10
C SER A 135 9.65 -33.45 6.10
N ALA A 136 10.46 -33.94 5.16
CA ALA A 136 10.99 -33.15 4.04
C ALA A 136 9.86 -32.57 3.17
N LYS A 137 8.88 -33.41 2.78
CA LYS A 137 7.69 -32.97 2.04
C LYS A 137 6.90 -31.93 2.81
N SER A 138 6.71 -32.14 4.11
CA SER A 138 6.02 -31.20 4.99
C SER A 138 6.72 -29.84 5.02
N LEU A 139 8.06 -29.81 5.08
CA LEU A 139 8.85 -28.58 5.00
C LEU A 139 8.69 -27.88 3.65
N MET A 140 8.82 -28.60 2.53
CA MET A 140 8.64 -28.04 1.19
C MET A 140 7.23 -27.46 0.97
N VAL A 141 6.20 -28.14 1.46
CA VAL A 141 4.81 -27.62 1.42
C VAL A 141 4.69 -26.31 2.19
N GLY A 142 5.37 -26.17 3.33
CA GLY A 142 5.42 -24.92 4.09
C GLY A 142 6.09 -23.78 3.32
N LEU A 143 7.24 -24.05 2.69
CA LEU A 143 7.96 -23.07 1.86
C LEU A 143 7.14 -22.64 0.63
N ALA A 144 6.48 -23.61 -0.02
CA ALA A 144 5.63 -23.35 -1.17
C ALA A 144 4.38 -22.55 -0.80
N ALA A 145 3.72 -22.89 0.32
CA ALA A 145 2.58 -22.12 0.83
C ALA A 145 2.98 -20.67 1.15
N ALA A 146 4.14 -20.47 1.78
CA ALA A 146 4.66 -19.14 2.07
C ALA A 146 4.95 -18.33 0.80
N THR A 147 5.56 -18.96 -0.21
CA THR A 147 5.77 -18.35 -1.54
C THR A 147 4.45 -17.94 -2.18
N GLN A 148 3.45 -18.83 -2.20
CA GLN A 148 2.12 -18.55 -2.77
C GLN A 148 1.43 -17.37 -2.08
N ASP A 149 1.51 -17.31 -0.75
CA ASP A 149 0.89 -16.23 0.02
C ASP A 149 1.57 -14.87 -0.22
N ILE A 150 2.90 -14.86 -0.37
CA ILE A 150 3.65 -13.66 -0.77
C ILE A 150 3.22 -13.18 -2.15
N GLN A 151 3.15 -14.07 -3.15
CA GLN A 151 2.74 -13.68 -4.50
C GLN A 151 1.27 -13.22 -4.54
N ALA A 152 0.38 -13.84 -3.75
CA ALA A 152 -1.01 -13.41 -3.60
C ALA A 152 -1.12 -12.01 -2.95
N ALA A 153 -0.26 -11.70 -1.98
CA ALA A 153 -0.17 -10.37 -1.40
C ALA A 153 0.30 -9.33 -2.43
N ARG A 154 1.28 -9.67 -3.28
CA ARG A 154 1.73 -8.80 -4.38
C ARG A 154 0.62 -8.53 -5.39
N ALA A 155 -0.09 -9.56 -5.84
CA ALA A 155 -1.22 -9.41 -6.77
C ALA A 155 -2.37 -8.59 -6.17
N THR A 156 -2.58 -8.71 -4.85
CA THR A 156 -3.55 -7.90 -4.12
C THR A 156 -3.13 -6.43 -4.02
N ALA A 157 -1.86 -6.16 -3.75
CA ALA A 157 -1.34 -4.80 -3.76
C ALA A 157 -1.46 -4.17 -5.15
N ASP A 158 -1.11 -4.91 -6.20
CA ASP A 158 -1.20 -4.44 -7.59
C ASP A 158 -2.63 -4.01 -7.99
N ARG A 159 -3.64 -4.82 -7.64
CA ARG A 159 -5.04 -4.45 -7.86
C ARG A 159 -5.46 -3.22 -7.07
N ARG A 160 -5.08 -3.15 -5.78
CA ARG A 160 -5.36 -2.00 -4.91
C ARG A 160 -4.72 -0.72 -5.44
N ILE A 161 -3.53 -0.79 -6.03
CA ILE A 161 -2.90 0.34 -6.72
C ILE A 161 -3.81 0.84 -7.86
N GLY A 162 -4.31 -0.07 -8.71
CA GLY A 162 -5.25 0.30 -9.78
C GLY A 162 -6.53 0.97 -9.27
N GLU A 163 -7.11 0.44 -8.19
CA GLU A 163 -8.29 1.02 -7.53
C GLU A 163 -8.01 2.42 -6.97
N GLU A 164 -6.87 2.62 -6.30
CA GLU A 164 -6.44 3.91 -5.77
C GLU A 164 -6.13 4.92 -6.85
N VAL A 165 -5.53 4.52 -7.97
CA VAL A 165 -5.31 5.37 -9.15
C VAL A 165 -6.65 5.81 -9.76
N GLY A 166 -7.61 4.90 -9.90
CA GLY A 166 -8.95 5.25 -10.38
C GLY A 166 -9.68 6.23 -9.45
N LYS A 167 -9.56 6.02 -8.13
CA LYS A 167 -10.10 6.94 -7.12
C LYS A 167 -9.40 8.30 -7.15
N LEU A 168 -8.08 8.32 -7.31
CA LEU A 168 -7.29 9.54 -7.40
C LEU A 168 -7.72 10.39 -8.61
N ASN A 169 -7.81 9.79 -9.80
CA ASN A 169 -8.24 10.47 -11.02
C ASN A 169 -9.64 11.07 -10.91
N SER A 170 -10.61 10.29 -10.40
CA SER A 170 -11.99 10.79 -10.22
C SER A 170 -12.07 11.91 -9.18
N THR A 171 -11.30 11.82 -8.10
CA THR A 171 -11.24 12.86 -7.06
C THR A 171 -10.57 14.14 -7.57
N LEU A 172 -9.50 14.02 -8.37
CA LEU A 172 -8.83 15.16 -9.02
C LEU A 172 -9.75 15.86 -10.03
N SER A 173 -10.51 15.10 -10.82
CA SER A 173 -11.49 15.65 -11.76
C SER A 173 -12.55 16.49 -11.03
N ARG A 174 -13.14 15.95 -9.95
CA ARG A 174 -14.09 16.69 -9.12
C ARG A 174 -13.48 17.91 -8.45
N LEU A 175 -12.22 17.81 -8.01
CA LEU A 175 -11.50 18.94 -7.44
C LEU A 175 -11.27 20.06 -8.47
N GLN A 176 -11.01 19.72 -9.73
CA GLN A 176 -10.94 20.68 -10.82
C GLN A 176 -12.27 21.43 -11.00
N GLU A 177 -13.40 20.73 -11.02
CA GLU A 177 -14.73 21.34 -11.12
C GLU A 177 -15.00 22.31 -9.96
N VAL A 178 -14.68 21.90 -8.73
CA VAL A 178 -14.79 22.77 -7.54
C VAL A 178 -13.89 23.99 -7.68
N ASN A 179 -12.67 23.85 -8.19
CA ASN A 179 -11.77 24.98 -8.45
C ASN A 179 -12.30 25.96 -9.50
N VAL A 180 -12.99 25.48 -10.53
CA VAL A 180 -13.65 26.33 -11.55
C VAL A 180 -14.83 27.08 -10.91
N ASN A 181 -15.65 26.39 -10.12
CA ASN A 181 -16.78 26.99 -9.42
C ASN A 181 -16.33 28.04 -8.41
N LEU A 182 -15.26 27.76 -7.64
CA LEU A 182 -14.67 28.71 -6.69
C LEU A 182 -14.23 30.00 -7.39
N ARG A 183 -13.55 29.89 -8.54
CA ARG A 183 -13.14 31.06 -9.33
C ARG A 183 -14.34 31.90 -9.76
N SER A 184 -15.37 31.25 -10.30
CA SER A 184 -16.59 31.91 -10.79
C SER A 184 -17.35 32.60 -9.66
N PHE A 185 -17.60 31.89 -8.56
CA PHE A 185 -18.38 32.40 -7.43
C PHE A 185 -17.62 33.49 -6.66
N SER A 186 -16.30 33.31 -6.47
CA SER A 186 -15.45 34.32 -5.85
C SER A 186 -15.40 35.60 -6.68
N GLY A 187 -15.29 35.49 -8.01
CA GLY A 187 -15.32 36.65 -8.91
C GLY A 187 -16.67 37.38 -8.93
N ALA A 188 -17.77 36.66 -8.69
CA ALA A 188 -19.12 37.20 -8.60
C ALA A 188 -19.53 37.65 -7.17
N GLY A 189 -18.63 37.57 -6.18
CA GLY A 189 -18.93 37.91 -4.79
C GLY A 189 -19.98 37.01 -4.12
N ARG A 190 -20.18 35.79 -4.62
CA ARG A 190 -21.11 34.80 -4.05
C ARG A 190 -20.47 34.06 -2.86
N ASP A 191 -21.32 33.50 -2.01
CA ASP A 191 -20.85 32.63 -0.92
C ASP A 191 -20.22 31.35 -1.47
N ILE A 192 -18.97 31.11 -1.09
CA ILE A 192 -18.15 29.96 -1.50
C ILE A 192 -17.92 28.95 -0.37
N SER A 193 -18.52 29.15 0.80
CA SER A 193 -18.19 28.38 2.01
C SER A 193 -18.38 26.88 1.83
N ALA A 194 -19.47 26.46 1.16
CA ALA A 194 -19.74 25.05 0.88
C ALA A 194 -18.73 24.45 -0.12
N LEU A 195 -18.33 25.21 -1.15
CA LEU A 195 -17.31 24.78 -2.11
C LEU A 195 -15.93 24.62 -1.44
N LEU A 196 -15.62 25.47 -0.45
CA LEU A 196 -14.40 25.35 0.34
C LEU A 196 -14.41 24.10 1.26
N ASP A 197 -15.56 23.74 1.82
CA ASP A 197 -15.72 22.49 2.58
C ASP A 197 -15.56 21.26 1.67
N GLU A 198 -16.20 21.26 0.50
CA GLU A 198 -16.08 20.19 -0.50
C GLU A 198 -14.63 20.05 -0.99
N ARG A 199 -13.97 21.18 -1.32
CA ARG A 199 -12.55 21.19 -1.70
C ARG A 199 -11.69 20.53 -0.61
N GLN A 200 -11.93 20.87 0.64
CA GLN A 200 -11.18 20.31 1.77
C GLN A 200 -11.34 18.79 1.86
N GLN A 201 -12.57 18.28 1.73
CA GLN A 201 -12.82 16.84 1.74
C GLN A 201 -12.14 16.12 0.57
N LEU A 202 -12.16 16.71 -0.63
CA LEU A 202 -11.50 16.14 -1.81
C LEU A 202 -9.98 16.11 -1.64
N VAL A 203 -9.37 17.18 -1.13
CA VAL A 203 -7.93 17.22 -0.84
C VAL A 203 -7.58 16.23 0.28
N ASP A 204 -8.42 16.07 1.29
CA ASP A 204 -8.22 15.07 2.34
C ASP A 204 -8.21 13.65 1.76
N GLN A 205 -9.14 13.33 0.86
CA GLN A 205 -9.17 12.03 0.16
C GLN A 205 -7.92 11.83 -0.70
N ILE A 206 -7.52 12.82 -1.50
CA ILE A 206 -6.29 12.74 -2.31
C ILE A 206 -5.07 12.53 -1.39
N SER A 207 -4.99 13.26 -0.29
CA SER A 207 -3.85 13.21 0.63
C SER A 207 -3.66 11.85 1.32
N SER A 208 -4.75 11.09 1.49
CA SER A 208 -4.67 9.71 2.00
C SER A 208 -4.01 8.75 1.01
N ILE A 209 -4.18 8.99 -0.30
CA ILE A 209 -3.63 8.16 -1.37
C ILE A 209 -2.17 8.54 -1.64
N VAL A 210 -1.92 9.83 -1.83
CA VAL A 210 -0.59 10.38 -2.11
C VAL A 210 -0.39 11.67 -1.29
N PRO A 211 0.74 11.86 -0.58
CA PRO A 211 0.99 13.09 0.15
C PRO A 211 1.07 14.30 -0.79
N VAL A 212 0.36 15.38 -0.42
CA VAL A 212 0.22 16.57 -1.27
C VAL A 212 0.52 17.88 -0.54
N ARG A 213 0.88 18.89 -1.31
CA ARG A 213 1.01 20.29 -0.90
C ARG A 213 0.04 21.15 -1.69
N GLU A 214 -0.75 21.92 -0.97
CA GLU A 214 -1.72 22.88 -1.51
C GLU A 214 -1.03 24.23 -1.69
N ILE A 215 -1.07 24.80 -2.90
CA ILE A 215 -0.54 26.12 -3.20
C ILE A 215 -1.71 27.05 -3.56
N PRO A 216 -1.93 28.15 -2.82
CA PRO A 216 -3.00 29.08 -3.13
C PRO A 216 -2.75 29.79 -4.47
N ARG A 217 -3.83 30.03 -5.21
CA ARG A 217 -3.89 30.83 -6.44
C ARG A 217 -4.96 31.91 -6.29
N ASP A 218 -5.05 32.80 -7.27
CA ASP A 218 -6.05 33.87 -7.28
C ASP A 218 -7.48 33.33 -7.24
N LEU A 219 -8.41 34.17 -6.78
CA LEU A 219 -9.86 33.86 -6.75
C LEU A 219 -10.19 32.54 -6.03
N ASN A 220 -9.50 32.27 -4.91
CA ASN A 220 -9.68 31.07 -4.08
C ASN A 220 -9.40 29.73 -4.76
N GLN A 221 -8.74 29.75 -5.92
CA GLN A 221 -8.26 28.53 -6.57
C GLN A 221 -7.03 27.97 -5.84
N ILE A 222 -6.75 26.69 -6.09
CA ILE A 222 -5.54 26.04 -5.60
C ILE A 222 -4.83 25.29 -6.73
N ALA A 223 -3.50 25.20 -6.63
CA ALA A 223 -2.74 24.18 -7.32
C ALA A 223 -2.35 23.08 -6.32
N LEU A 224 -2.27 21.85 -6.78
CA LEU A 224 -1.94 20.68 -5.96
C LEU A 224 -0.73 19.97 -6.55
N PHE A 225 0.29 19.77 -5.72
CA PHE A 225 1.49 19.04 -6.07
C PHE A 225 1.70 17.90 -5.08
N THR A 226 2.30 16.80 -5.51
CA THR A 226 2.79 15.81 -4.56
C THR A 226 3.93 16.40 -3.73
N THR A 227 4.24 15.81 -2.58
CA THR A 227 5.37 16.26 -1.75
C THR A 227 6.72 16.15 -2.46
N GLY A 228 6.86 15.24 -3.43
CA GLY A 228 8.05 15.16 -4.28
C GLY A 228 7.98 15.99 -5.57
N GLY A 229 6.95 16.82 -5.74
CA GLY A 229 6.91 17.89 -6.75
C GLY A 229 6.19 17.55 -8.06
N ALA A 230 5.53 16.40 -8.18
CA ALA A 230 4.72 16.11 -9.37
C ALA A 230 3.41 16.93 -9.34
N PRO A 231 3.03 17.59 -10.44
CA PRO A 231 1.78 18.34 -10.50
C PRO A 231 0.58 17.38 -10.59
N LEU A 232 -0.39 17.55 -9.68
CA LEU A 232 -1.66 16.81 -9.69
C LEU A 232 -2.84 17.67 -10.15
N LEU A 233 -2.78 18.98 -9.89
CA LEU A 233 -3.78 19.94 -10.34
C LEU A 233 -3.11 21.30 -10.58
N GLU A 234 -3.00 21.69 -11.84
CA GLU A 234 -2.51 23.01 -12.23
C GLU A 234 -3.25 23.48 -13.49
N GLY A 235 -4.32 24.26 -13.30
CA GLY A 235 -5.26 24.59 -14.36
C GLY A 235 -6.17 23.42 -14.74
N SER A 236 -5.58 22.26 -15.05
CA SER A 236 -6.25 20.99 -15.29
C SER A 236 -5.80 19.91 -14.30
N ALA A 237 -6.68 18.95 -14.02
CA ALA A 237 -6.38 17.75 -13.28
C ALA A 237 -5.39 16.89 -14.06
N ALA A 238 -4.40 16.34 -13.35
CA ALA A 238 -3.47 15.40 -13.94
C ALA A 238 -4.17 14.05 -14.19
N VAL A 239 -3.71 13.34 -15.22
CA VAL A 239 -4.11 11.96 -15.50
C VAL A 239 -3.02 11.05 -14.97
N VAL A 240 -3.38 10.19 -14.01
CA VAL A 240 -2.48 9.18 -13.45
C VAL A 240 -2.80 7.84 -14.11
N ASP A 241 -1.82 7.23 -14.77
CA ASP A 241 -2.00 5.95 -15.45
C ASP A 241 -1.22 4.84 -14.75
N PHE A 242 -1.89 3.69 -14.63
CA PHE A 242 -1.35 2.45 -14.10
C PHE A 242 -2.04 1.27 -14.80
N THR A 243 -1.30 0.20 -15.07
CA THR A 243 -1.85 -1.03 -15.65
C THR A 243 -1.69 -2.19 -14.68
N THR A 244 -2.81 -2.74 -14.24
CA THR A 244 -2.85 -3.87 -13.31
C THR A 244 -2.41 -5.17 -13.98
N THR A 245 -1.79 -6.05 -13.21
CA THR A 245 -1.35 -7.39 -13.62
C THR A 245 -2.16 -8.44 -12.88
N HIS A 246 -2.77 -9.39 -13.59
CA HIS A 246 -3.68 -10.37 -12.99
C HIS A 246 -2.95 -11.46 -12.18
N THR A 247 -1.81 -11.93 -12.68
CA THR A 247 -1.00 -12.97 -12.05
C THR A 247 0.41 -12.43 -11.86
N ILE A 248 0.92 -12.56 -10.64
CA ILE A 248 2.29 -12.16 -10.31
C ILE A 248 3.07 -13.40 -9.88
N THR A 249 4.22 -13.59 -10.48
CA THR A 249 5.19 -14.64 -10.13
C THR A 249 6.46 -14.02 -9.52
N PRO A 250 7.28 -14.81 -8.81
CA PRO A 250 8.47 -14.31 -8.12
C PRO A 250 9.42 -13.47 -8.99
N GLU A 251 9.62 -13.86 -10.25
CA GLU A 251 10.51 -13.23 -11.23
C GLU A 251 9.98 -11.91 -11.81
N MET A 252 8.67 -11.66 -11.71
CA MET A 252 8.07 -10.44 -12.27
C MET A 252 8.46 -9.23 -11.43
N THR A 253 9.17 -8.29 -12.04
CA THR A 253 9.53 -6.99 -11.43
C THR A 253 9.30 -5.86 -12.43
N GLN A 254 9.24 -4.62 -11.94
CA GLN A 254 9.17 -3.45 -12.82
C GLN A 254 10.42 -3.32 -13.69
N ALA A 255 11.60 -3.58 -13.13
CA ALA A 255 12.88 -3.48 -13.84
C ALA A 255 12.99 -4.44 -15.02
N LEU A 256 12.38 -5.63 -14.91
CA LEU A 256 12.32 -6.63 -15.98
C LEU A 256 11.09 -6.49 -16.89
N GLY A 257 10.28 -5.44 -16.70
CA GLY A 257 9.08 -5.20 -17.51
C GLY A 257 7.90 -6.13 -17.22
N GLY A 258 7.99 -6.95 -16.16
CA GLY A 258 6.91 -7.85 -15.75
C GLY A 258 5.79 -7.13 -14.97
N LEU A 259 6.08 -5.97 -14.38
CA LEU A 259 5.11 -5.16 -13.65
C LEU A 259 5.11 -3.71 -14.15
N SER A 260 3.93 -3.09 -14.12
CA SER A 260 3.78 -1.69 -14.53
C SER A 260 4.23 -0.74 -13.42
N GLY A 261 4.84 0.36 -13.85
CA GLY A 261 5.05 1.55 -13.02
C GLY A 261 3.85 2.49 -13.06
N ILE A 262 4.07 3.72 -12.62
CA ILE A 262 3.08 4.80 -12.67
C ILE A 262 3.51 5.88 -13.66
N THR A 263 2.55 6.48 -14.36
CA THR A 263 2.78 7.73 -15.09
C THR A 263 1.83 8.81 -14.65
N ILE A 264 2.26 10.07 -14.69
CA ILE A 264 1.40 11.24 -14.46
C ILE A 264 1.54 12.14 -15.69
N ASN A 265 0.44 12.37 -16.41
CA ASN A 265 0.38 13.04 -17.70
C ASN A 265 1.33 12.41 -18.74
N GLY A 266 1.37 11.08 -18.78
CA GLY A 266 2.23 10.31 -19.69
C GLY A 266 3.72 10.34 -19.35
N ARG A 267 4.13 11.02 -18.26
CA ARG A 267 5.52 11.01 -17.79
C ARG A 267 5.69 9.91 -16.74
N PRO A 268 6.63 8.97 -16.93
CA PRO A 268 6.90 7.94 -15.93
C PRO A 268 7.52 8.56 -14.67
N TYR A 269 7.18 7.98 -13.52
CA TYR A 269 7.79 8.32 -12.25
C TYR A 269 8.29 7.08 -11.54
N ASP A 270 9.40 7.23 -10.83
CA ASP A 270 9.90 6.20 -9.95
C ASP A 270 8.85 5.93 -8.85
N THR A 271 8.66 4.65 -8.54
CA THR A 271 7.73 4.15 -7.52
C THR A 271 8.44 3.85 -6.20
N ALA A 272 9.77 3.98 -6.19
CA ALA A 272 10.66 3.68 -5.07
C ALA A 272 11.75 4.75 -4.92
N GLY A 273 12.46 4.71 -3.78
CA GLY A 273 13.56 5.61 -3.47
C GLY A 273 13.12 6.99 -3.02
N SER A 274 13.95 7.70 -2.25
CA SER A 274 13.61 8.96 -1.57
C SER A 274 13.29 10.14 -2.51
N ALA A 275 13.59 10.02 -3.79
CA ALA A 275 13.30 11.02 -4.82
C ALA A 275 11.95 10.79 -5.53
N SER A 276 11.27 9.66 -5.27
CA SER A 276 10.00 9.37 -5.92
C SER A 276 8.92 10.40 -5.53
N PRO A 277 8.22 11.00 -6.50
CA PRO A 277 7.20 11.98 -6.21
C PRO A 277 5.87 11.38 -5.75
N ILE A 278 5.73 10.06 -5.70
CA ILE A 278 4.53 9.38 -5.18
C ILE A 278 4.80 8.66 -3.85
N LEU A 279 5.89 9.01 -3.16
CA LEU A 279 6.23 8.42 -1.86
C LEU A 279 5.20 8.74 -0.78
N GLY A 280 4.91 7.73 0.04
CA GLY A 280 4.00 7.82 1.18
C GLY A 280 2.53 7.66 0.78
N GLY A 281 1.64 7.88 1.75
CA GLY A 281 0.22 7.56 1.59
C GLY A 281 0.02 6.04 1.39
N SER A 282 -1.21 5.65 1.07
CA SER A 282 -1.49 4.25 0.76
C SER A 282 -0.82 3.79 -0.55
N LEU A 283 -0.72 4.68 -1.55
CA LEU A 283 -0.20 4.32 -2.87
C LEU A 283 1.28 3.93 -2.82
N GLY A 284 2.11 4.76 -2.16
CA GLY A 284 3.53 4.46 -1.99
C GLY A 284 3.78 3.20 -1.16
N ALA A 285 2.91 2.93 -0.17
CA ALA A 285 3.01 1.74 0.66
C ALA A 285 2.68 0.46 -0.12
N LEU A 286 1.69 0.51 -1.01
CA LEU A 286 1.33 -0.62 -1.87
C LEU A 286 2.45 -0.95 -2.88
N PHE A 287 3.09 0.06 -3.48
CA PHE A 287 4.27 -0.16 -4.31
C PHE A 287 5.43 -0.76 -3.51
N ALA A 288 5.71 -0.22 -2.31
CA ALA A 288 6.75 -0.77 -1.45
C ALA A 288 6.46 -2.21 -1.01
N LEU A 289 5.19 -2.56 -0.75
CA LEU A 289 4.79 -3.94 -0.48
C LEU A 289 5.08 -4.83 -1.70
N ARG A 290 4.58 -4.45 -2.87
CA ARG A 290 4.66 -5.26 -4.10
C ARG A 290 6.09 -5.47 -4.58
N ASP A 291 6.92 -4.44 -4.52
CA ASP A 291 8.19 -4.38 -5.25
C ASP A 291 9.43 -4.46 -4.35
N ASP A 292 9.29 -4.27 -3.03
CA ASP A 292 10.42 -4.30 -2.08
C ASP A 292 10.18 -5.33 -0.97
N LEU A 293 9.18 -5.11 -0.10
CA LEU A 293 8.97 -5.94 1.08
C LEU A 293 8.65 -7.41 0.73
N ALA A 294 7.75 -7.63 -0.23
CA ALA A 294 7.39 -8.98 -0.65
C ALA A 294 8.52 -9.67 -1.43
N VAL A 295 9.27 -8.92 -2.24
CA VAL A 295 10.43 -9.44 -2.97
C VAL A 295 11.54 -9.84 -1.99
N GLY A 296 11.82 -8.99 -0.99
CA GLY A 296 12.78 -9.30 0.07
C GLY A 296 12.35 -10.48 0.95
N ALA A 297 11.05 -10.63 1.23
CA ALA A 297 10.52 -11.80 1.93
C ALA A 297 10.69 -13.09 1.10
N GLN A 298 10.38 -13.05 -0.20
CA GLN A 298 10.59 -14.17 -1.12
C GLN A 298 12.06 -14.57 -1.17
N GLY A 299 12.98 -13.62 -1.33
CA GLY A 299 14.42 -13.90 -1.38
C GLY A 299 14.95 -14.57 -0.11
N LYS A 300 14.37 -14.27 1.07
CA LYS A 300 14.73 -14.97 2.31
C LYS A 300 14.25 -16.43 2.33
N LEU A 301 13.08 -16.72 1.78
CA LEU A 301 12.60 -18.10 1.63
C LEU A 301 13.45 -18.86 0.63
N ASP A 302 13.78 -18.23 -0.51
CA ASP A 302 14.62 -18.82 -1.54
C ASP A 302 16.03 -19.11 -1.02
N ALA A 303 16.59 -18.25 -0.16
CA ALA A 303 17.87 -18.49 0.49
C ALA A 303 17.85 -19.72 1.43
N VAL A 304 16.75 -19.94 2.16
CA VAL A 304 16.57 -21.16 2.98
C VAL A 304 16.47 -22.39 2.08
N ALA A 305 15.69 -22.29 1.00
CA ALA A 305 15.54 -23.36 0.03
C ALA A 305 16.87 -23.72 -0.64
N ARG A 306 17.67 -22.72 -0.99
CA ARG A 306 19.02 -22.85 -1.55
C ARG A 306 19.95 -23.57 -0.59
N ASP A 307 20.00 -23.14 0.67
CA ASP A 307 20.83 -23.78 1.70
C ASP A 307 20.46 -25.27 1.88
N LEU A 308 19.18 -25.62 1.83
CA LEU A 308 18.73 -27.02 1.84
C LEU A 308 19.22 -27.78 0.60
N VAL A 309 19.06 -27.24 -0.60
CA VAL A 309 19.49 -27.96 -1.81
C VAL A 309 20.99 -28.13 -1.86
N GLU A 310 21.76 -27.08 -1.57
CA GLU A 310 23.22 -27.12 -1.60
C GLU A 310 23.78 -28.09 -0.54
N ARG A 311 23.24 -28.10 0.69
CA ARG A 311 23.69 -29.04 1.73
C ARG A 311 23.43 -30.50 1.37
N PHE A 312 22.25 -30.80 0.83
CA PHE A 312 21.84 -32.17 0.52
C PHE A 312 22.31 -32.66 -0.86
N SER A 313 22.95 -31.79 -1.65
CA SER A 313 23.64 -32.16 -2.90
C SER A 313 25.16 -32.14 -2.78
N ALA A 314 25.71 -31.76 -1.62
CA ALA A 314 27.15 -31.73 -1.39
C ALA A 314 27.75 -33.14 -1.47
N THR A 315 28.78 -33.30 -2.30
CA THR A 315 29.48 -34.58 -2.53
C THR A 315 30.12 -35.19 -1.28
N GLY A 316 30.37 -34.38 -0.24
CA GLY A 316 30.87 -34.86 1.05
C GLY A 316 29.79 -35.49 1.94
N ILE A 317 28.51 -35.28 1.64
CA ILE A 317 27.37 -35.86 2.37
C ILE A 317 26.92 -37.16 1.71
N ASP A 318 26.82 -37.17 0.38
CA ASP A 318 26.48 -38.35 -0.40
C ASP A 318 27.56 -38.62 -1.47
N PRO A 319 28.49 -39.58 -1.22
CA PRO A 319 29.56 -39.90 -2.17
C PRO A 319 29.06 -40.66 -3.40
N THR A 320 27.79 -41.08 -3.43
CA THR A 320 27.18 -41.76 -4.59
C THR A 320 26.71 -40.77 -5.67
N LEU A 321 26.59 -39.48 -5.33
CA LEU A 321 26.23 -38.44 -6.28
C LEU A 321 27.42 -38.03 -7.16
N THR A 322 27.19 -37.98 -8.47
CA THR A 322 28.16 -37.35 -9.39
C THR A 322 28.12 -35.83 -9.22
N PRO A 323 29.23 -35.11 -9.47
CA PRO A 323 29.22 -33.65 -9.45
C PRO A 323 28.10 -33.07 -10.32
N GLY A 324 27.28 -32.18 -9.74
CA GLY A 324 26.13 -31.57 -10.41
C GLY A 324 24.85 -32.43 -10.46
N ALA A 325 24.85 -33.62 -9.83
CA ALA A 325 23.63 -34.39 -9.66
C ALA A 325 22.71 -33.77 -8.59
N PRO A 326 21.37 -33.87 -8.75
CA PRO A 326 20.43 -33.39 -7.76
C PRO A 326 20.54 -34.19 -6.45
N GLY A 327 20.55 -33.47 -5.33
CA GLY A 327 20.52 -34.03 -3.98
C GLY A 327 19.12 -34.48 -3.54
N LEU A 328 18.89 -34.54 -2.22
CA LEU A 328 17.57 -34.93 -1.68
C LEU A 328 16.47 -33.95 -2.06
N PHE A 329 16.79 -32.66 -2.01
CA PHE A 329 15.93 -31.58 -2.48
C PHE A 329 16.35 -31.23 -3.90
N THR A 330 15.36 -31.10 -4.77
CA THR A 330 15.56 -30.80 -6.19
C THR A 330 14.77 -29.56 -6.59
N ASP A 331 15.20 -28.96 -7.67
CA ASP A 331 14.60 -27.79 -8.25
C ASP A 331 13.64 -28.21 -9.38
N ASP A 332 12.38 -28.48 -9.03
CA ASP A 332 11.38 -29.09 -9.92
C ASP A 332 11.89 -30.38 -10.63
N GLY A 333 12.56 -31.23 -9.87
CA GLY A 333 13.16 -32.48 -10.35
C GLY A 333 14.58 -32.34 -10.93
N ALA A 334 15.07 -31.12 -11.18
CA ALA A 334 16.41 -30.86 -11.68
C ALA A 334 17.42 -30.56 -10.56
N ALA A 335 18.71 -30.54 -10.90
CA ALA A 335 19.74 -29.97 -10.04
C ALA A 335 19.56 -28.45 -9.94
N PHE A 336 19.90 -27.87 -8.78
CA PHE A 336 19.80 -26.43 -8.58
C PHE A 336 20.75 -25.66 -9.50
N ASP A 337 20.20 -24.63 -10.17
CA ASP A 337 20.95 -23.66 -10.95
C ASP A 337 21.06 -22.34 -10.16
N PRO A 338 22.27 -21.91 -9.74
CA PRO A 338 22.47 -20.64 -9.04
C PRO A 338 22.01 -19.40 -9.83
N LEU A 339 21.83 -19.50 -11.15
CA LEU A 339 21.27 -18.43 -11.98
C LEU A 339 19.73 -18.36 -11.92
N ASN A 340 19.08 -19.38 -11.37
CA ASN A 340 17.63 -19.51 -11.28
C ASN A 340 17.14 -19.70 -9.82
N GLU A 341 17.59 -18.81 -8.93
CA GLU A 341 17.25 -18.87 -7.50
C GLU A 341 15.88 -18.26 -7.15
N ILE A 342 15.40 -17.30 -7.95
CA ILE A 342 14.16 -16.57 -7.64
C ILE A 342 12.96 -17.52 -7.71
N GLY A 343 12.22 -17.62 -6.61
CA GLY A 343 11.07 -18.52 -6.47
C GLY A 343 11.44 -19.97 -6.14
N LEU A 344 12.72 -20.29 -5.88
CA LEU A 344 13.19 -21.63 -5.53
C LEU A 344 12.35 -22.28 -4.42
N ALA A 345 12.00 -21.53 -3.38
CA ALA A 345 11.21 -22.04 -2.26
C ALA A 345 9.82 -22.56 -2.68
N GLY A 346 9.25 -22.02 -3.76
CA GLY A 346 7.97 -22.44 -4.33
C GLY A 346 8.06 -23.67 -5.23
N ARG A 347 9.27 -24.03 -5.68
CA ARG A 347 9.51 -25.10 -6.68
C ARG A 347 10.35 -26.26 -6.16
N LEU A 348 10.72 -26.24 -4.89
CA LEU A 348 11.38 -27.38 -4.26
C LEU A 348 10.50 -28.64 -4.35
N THR A 349 11.13 -29.73 -4.76
CA THR A 349 10.51 -31.06 -4.78
C THR A 349 11.44 -32.10 -4.16
N LEU A 350 10.86 -33.22 -3.71
CA LEU A 350 11.65 -34.35 -3.23
C LEU A 350 12.25 -35.07 -4.43
N ASN A 351 13.51 -35.47 -4.35
CA ASN A 351 14.12 -36.31 -5.36
C ASN A 351 13.32 -37.61 -5.53
N ALA A 352 12.83 -37.86 -6.74
CA ALA A 352 12.00 -39.01 -7.06
C ALA A 352 12.69 -40.35 -6.71
N ALA A 353 14.03 -40.39 -6.73
CA ALA A 353 14.82 -41.55 -6.31
C ALA A 353 14.54 -42.00 -4.86
N ALA A 354 14.24 -41.06 -3.97
CA ALA A 354 14.00 -41.30 -2.54
C ALA A 354 12.51 -41.32 -2.18
N ASP A 355 11.61 -41.21 -3.17
CA ASP A 355 10.17 -41.11 -2.94
C ASP A 355 9.41 -42.35 -3.46
N PRO A 356 8.94 -43.24 -2.57
CA PRO A 356 8.14 -44.39 -2.97
C PRO A 356 6.87 -44.04 -3.75
N ALA A 357 6.29 -42.85 -3.54
CA ALA A 357 5.11 -42.41 -4.28
C ALA A 357 5.43 -42.09 -5.76
N GLN A 358 6.70 -41.89 -6.09
CA GLN A 358 7.21 -41.61 -7.44
C GLN A 358 8.02 -42.78 -8.02
N GLY A 359 7.94 -43.97 -7.39
CA GLY A 359 8.69 -45.16 -7.81
C GLY A 359 10.12 -45.26 -7.28
N GLY A 360 10.52 -44.35 -6.38
CA GLY A 360 11.79 -44.39 -5.67
C GLY A 360 11.82 -45.39 -4.51
N ALA A 361 12.95 -45.43 -3.80
CA ALA A 361 13.17 -46.37 -2.71
C ALA A 361 13.84 -45.70 -1.50
N LEU A 362 13.28 -45.94 -0.31
CA LEU A 362 13.74 -45.31 0.93
C LEU A 362 15.15 -45.70 1.34
N PHE A 363 15.66 -46.86 0.92
CA PHE A 363 17.04 -47.27 1.23
C PHE A 363 18.07 -46.27 0.69
N ARG A 364 17.74 -45.50 -0.36
CA ARG A 364 18.60 -44.45 -0.91
C ARG A 364 18.81 -43.26 0.03
N LEU A 365 17.93 -43.08 1.03
CA LEU A 365 18.16 -42.12 2.11
C LEU A 365 19.25 -42.59 3.10
N ARG A 366 19.52 -43.90 3.14
CA ARG A 366 20.58 -44.52 3.95
C ARG A 366 21.87 -44.68 3.15
N ASP A 367 21.77 -45.26 1.96
CA ASP A 367 22.92 -45.72 1.17
C ASP A 367 23.42 -44.69 0.15
N GLY A 368 22.67 -43.60 -0.03
CA GLY A 368 22.92 -42.57 -1.04
C GLY A 368 21.94 -42.64 -2.21
N LEU A 369 21.64 -41.48 -2.78
CA LEU A 369 20.67 -41.28 -3.86
C LEU A 369 21.10 -41.94 -5.18
N GLY A 370 22.41 -42.09 -5.39
CA GLY A 370 23.00 -42.80 -6.51
C GLY A 370 23.13 -44.32 -6.31
N SER A 371 22.73 -44.87 -5.16
CA SER A 371 22.87 -46.31 -4.90
C SER A 371 21.94 -47.16 -5.78
N ALA A 372 22.50 -48.24 -6.33
CA ALA A 372 21.80 -49.19 -7.20
C ALA A 372 21.04 -50.28 -6.42
N ALA A 373 21.45 -50.60 -5.18
CA ALA A 373 20.84 -51.61 -4.32
C ALA A 373 21.20 -51.39 -2.84
#